data_AF-A0A0B2QVP5-F1
#
_entry.id   AF-A0A0B2QVP5-F1
#
_cell.length_a   1.000
_cell.length_b   1.000
_cell.length_c   1.000
_cell.angle_alpha   90.00
_cell.angle_beta   90.00
_cell.angle_gamma   90.00
#
_symmetry.space_group_name_H-M   'P 1'
#
loop_
_entity.id
_entity.type
_entity.pdbx_description
1 polymer ?
#
loop_
_entity_poly.entity_id
_entity_poly.type
_entity_poly.pdbx_seq_one_letter_code
_entity_poly.pdbx_strand_id
1 'polypeptide(L)'
;MGDNPLQTKMGDFTVPPLWIPFPTTVAYWHFKIMRIFNIVSDNDSGISDIYRFGTAIQNYDIVVIRGCIKFKPEWFEVLENIYQKSILLVGQLINTRFEGNEDITTYGSE
;
A
#
# COMPACT_ATOMS: atom_id res chain seq x y z
N MET A 1 21.59 3.37 4.95
CA MET A 1 20.51 2.53 5.49
C MET A 1 21.02 1.96 6.80
N GLY A 2 20.56 2.50 7.93
CA GLY A 2 21.00 2.07 9.26
C GLY A 2 20.52 0.66 9.56
N ASP A 3 21.31 -0.04 10.38
CA ASP A 3 21.11 -1.41 10.84
C ASP A 3 19.82 -1.55 11.67
N ASN A 4 18.67 -1.49 11.02
CA ASN A 4 17.43 -1.97 11.60
C ASN A 4 17.44 -3.49 11.47
N PRO A 5 17.21 -4.26 12.54
CA PRO A 5 17.12 -5.71 12.43
C PRO A 5 16.02 -6.01 11.40
N LEU A 6 16.44 -6.59 10.28
CA LEU A 6 15.53 -7.02 9.22
C LEU A 6 14.47 -7.89 9.91
N GLN A 7 13.20 -7.46 9.86
CA GLN A 7 12.08 -8.26 10.34
C GLN A 7 11.94 -9.44 9.39
N THR A 8 12.75 -10.47 9.60
CA THR A 8 12.81 -11.65 8.74
C THR A 8 12.02 -12.79 9.34
N LYS A 9 11.74 -12.75 10.65
CA LYS A 9 10.93 -13.77 11.33
C LYS A 9 9.48 -13.33 11.42
N MET A 10 8.58 -14.30 11.31
CA MET A 10 7.14 -14.08 11.39
C MET A 10 6.71 -13.34 12.67
N GLY A 11 7.35 -13.61 13.80
CA GLY A 11 7.06 -12.95 15.08
C GLY A 11 7.33 -11.45 15.06
N ASP A 12 8.30 -10.99 14.27
CA ASP A 12 8.71 -9.58 14.24
C ASP A 12 7.62 -8.70 13.61
N PHE A 13 6.77 -9.25 12.76
CA PHE A 13 5.63 -8.55 12.17
C PHE A 13 4.45 -8.38 13.13
N THR A 14 4.45 -9.09 14.28
CA THR A 14 3.38 -9.02 15.28
C THR A 14 3.59 -7.93 16.32
N VAL A 15 4.74 -7.24 16.25
CA VAL A 15 5.05 -6.09 17.11
C VAL A 15 5.08 -4.81 16.28
N PRO A 16 4.73 -3.66 16.87
CA PRO A 16 4.89 -2.37 16.20
C PRO A 16 6.34 -2.17 15.74
N PRO A 17 6.55 -1.74 14.49
CA PRO A 17 7.90 -1.54 13.97
C PRO A 17 8.60 -0.35 14.64
N LEU A 18 9.88 -0.54 15.00
CA LEU A 18 10.69 0.48 15.69
C LEU A 18 11.03 1.71 14.84
N TRP A 19 10.95 1.58 13.51
CA TRP A 19 11.27 2.67 12.58
C TRP A 19 10.12 3.69 12.41
N ILE A 20 8.98 3.49 13.06
CA ILE A 20 7.89 4.47 13.09
C ILE A 20 8.13 5.46 14.24
N PRO A 21 8.20 6.78 13.97
CA PRO A 21 8.61 7.77 14.97
C PRO A 21 7.51 8.20 15.96
N PHE A 22 6.32 7.63 15.85
CA PHE A 22 5.16 7.97 16.68
C PHE A 22 4.50 6.73 17.31
N PRO A 23 3.80 6.87 18.45
CA PRO A 23 3.08 5.76 19.06
C PRO A 23 2.08 5.13 18.10
N THR A 24 2.25 3.85 17.79
CA THR A 24 1.41 3.14 16.82
C THR A 24 1.09 1.73 17.29
N THR A 25 -0.12 1.28 16.97
CA THR A 25 -0.58 -0.10 17.17
C THR A 25 -0.54 -0.90 15.87
N VAL A 26 0.06 -0.34 14.81
CA VAL A 26 0.17 -1.02 13.52
C VAL A 26 1.14 -2.19 13.64
N ALA A 27 0.57 -3.38 13.69
CA ALA A 27 1.24 -4.66 13.64
C ALA A 27 0.31 -5.68 12.96
N TYR A 28 0.88 -6.73 12.38
CA TYR A 28 0.10 -7.84 11.86
C TYR A 28 -0.43 -8.70 13.00
N TRP A 29 -1.69 -9.11 12.91
CA TRP A 29 -2.17 -10.17 13.78
C TRP A 29 -1.51 -11.50 13.38
N HIS A 30 -1.14 -12.32 14.36
CA HIS A 30 -0.40 -13.57 14.15
C HIS A 30 -0.98 -14.46 13.03
N PHE A 31 -2.28 -14.71 13.01
CA PHE A 31 -2.88 -15.53 11.95
C PHE A 31 -2.85 -14.86 10.57
N LYS A 32 -2.87 -13.52 10.50
CA LYS A 32 -2.78 -12.80 9.23
C LYS A 32 -1.40 -12.95 8.65
N ILE A 33 -0.35 -12.75 9.47
CA ILE A 33 1.02 -12.92 8.99
C ILE A 33 1.28 -14.37 8.59
N MET A 34 0.80 -15.36 9.35
CA MET A 34 0.92 -16.78 8.96
C MET A 34 0.38 -17.05 7.56
N ARG A 35 -0.75 -16.44 7.19
CA ARG A 35 -1.40 -16.67 5.89
C ARG A 35 -0.65 -16.02 4.72
N ILE A 36 0.12 -14.97 4.97
CA ILE A 36 0.80 -14.18 3.92
C ILE A 36 2.32 -14.25 4.00
N PHE A 37 2.89 -14.98 4.95
CA PHE A 37 4.34 -14.99 5.19
C PHE A 37 5.14 -15.51 4.00
N ASN A 38 4.50 -16.31 3.13
CA ASN A 38 5.08 -16.79 1.88
C ASN A 38 5.53 -15.66 0.93
N ILE A 39 5.01 -14.42 1.07
CA ILE A 39 5.48 -13.28 0.26
C ILE A 39 6.88 -12.81 0.68
N VAL A 40 7.29 -13.11 1.92
CA VAL A 40 8.58 -12.70 2.49
C VAL A 40 9.65 -13.75 2.22
N SER A 41 9.26 -15.03 2.22
CA SER A 41 10.13 -16.15 1.88
C SER A 41 10.36 -16.26 0.37
N ASP A 42 11.45 -16.91 -0.03
CA ASP A 42 11.71 -17.22 -1.43
C ASP A 42 10.62 -18.17 -1.97
N ASN A 43 10.15 -17.87 -3.18
CA ASN A 43 9.22 -18.72 -3.92
C ASN A 43 10.00 -19.70 -4.84
N ASP A 44 9.29 -20.46 -5.67
CA ASP A 44 9.89 -21.42 -6.61
C ASP A 44 10.87 -20.78 -7.61
N SER A 45 10.81 -19.46 -7.83
CA SER A 45 11.77 -18.72 -8.65
C SER A 45 13.03 -18.29 -7.90
N GLY A 46 13.11 -18.56 -6.60
CA GLY A 46 14.23 -18.16 -5.72
C GLY A 46 14.23 -16.67 -5.35
N ILE A 47 13.15 -15.94 -5.65
CA ILE A 47 13.02 -14.51 -5.37
C ILE A 47 11.68 -14.25 -4.68
N SER A 48 11.71 -13.75 -3.44
CA SER A 48 10.51 -13.41 -2.69
C SER A 48 9.67 -12.30 -3.37
N ASP A 49 8.35 -12.36 -3.19
CA ASP A 49 7.44 -11.35 -3.76
C ASP A 49 7.69 -9.96 -3.14
N ILE A 50 8.09 -9.90 -1.87
CA ILE A 50 8.47 -8.64 -1.22
C ILE A 50 9.69 -8.00 -1.87
N TYR A 51 10.67 -8.80 -2.29
CA TYR A 51 11.85 -8.30 -3.02
C TYR A 51 11.44 -7.74 -4.38
N ARG A 52 10.55 -8.44 -5.12
CA ARG A 52 10.03 -7.98 -6.41
C ARG A 52 9.29 -6.65 -6.26
N PHE A 53 8.46 -6.53 -5.22
CA PHE A 53 7.74 -5.30 -4.91
C PHE A 53 8.69 -4.14 -4.58
N GLY A 54 9.69 -4.37 -3.72
CA GLY A 54 10.70 -3.37 -3.39
C GLY A 54 11.49 -2.90 -4.61
N THR A 55 11.88 -3.85 -5.47
CA THR A 55 12.58 -3.56 -6.74
C THR A 55 11.70 -2.74 -7.68
N ALA A 56 10.41 -3.08 -7.81
CA ALA A 56 9.48 -2.31 -8.63
C ALA A 56 9.45 -0.85 -8.16
N ILE A 57 9.26 -0.62 -6.85
CA ILE A 57 9.22 0.73 -6.28
C ILE A 57 10.53 1.49 -6.52
N GLN A 58 11.69 0.85 -6.34
CA GLN A 58 12.99 1.48 -6.59
C GLN A 58 13.13 2.01 -8.02
N ASN A 59 12.52 1.36 -9.00
CA ASN A 59 12.60 1.73 -10.42
C ASN A 59 11.54 2.74 -10.90
N TYR A 60 10.56 3.13 -10.07
CA TYR A 60 9.53 4.12 -10.45
C TYR A 60 9.87 5.53 -9.96
N ASP A 61 9.54 6.58 -10.71
CA ASP A 61 9.81 7.96 -10.27
C ASP A 61 8.79 8.48 -9.25
N ILE A 62 7.54 8.01 -9.32
CA ILE A 62 6.42 8.51 -8.52
C ILE A 62 5.63 7.33 -7.95
N VAL A 63 5.25 7.44 -6.67
CA VAL A 63 4.32 6.50 -6.03
C VAL A 63 2.98 7.18 -5.83
N VAL A 64 1.93 6.65 -6.47
CA VAL A 64 0.57 7.19 -6.34
C VAL A 64 -0.18 6.41 -5.28
N ILE A 65 -0.67 7.10 -4.25
CA ILE A 65 -1.39 6.49 -3.13
C ILE A 65 -2.81 7.02 -3.08
N ARG A 66 -3.77 6.09 -3.07
CA ARG A 66 -5.17 6.43 -2.84
C ARG A 66 -5.38 6.74 -1.36
N GLY A 67 -5.51 8.02 -1.01
CA GLY A 67 -5.56 8.44 0.38
C GLY A 67 -6.01 9.89 0.56
N CYS A 68 -6.22 10.29 1.81
CA CYS A 68 -6.57 11.67 2.16
C CYS A 68 -5.59 12.19 3.22
N ILE A 69 -4.89 13.28 2.92
CA ILE A 69 -3.89 13.87 3.81
C ILE A 69 -4.47 14.32 5.16
N LYS A 70 -5.76 14.70 5.19
CA LYS A 70 -6.41 15.24 6.38
C LYS A 70 -6.55 14.24 7.54
N PHE A 71 -6.52 12.94 7.26
CA PHE A 71 -6.86 11.94 8.27
C PHE A 71 -5.63 11.33 8.97
N LYS A 72 -4.44 11.33 8.34
CA LYS A 72 -3.22 10.64 8.83
C LYS A 72 -1.94 11.19 8.16
N PRO A 73 -1.57 12.46 8.37
CA PRO A 73 -0.43 13.09 7.69
C PRO A 73 0.91 12.38 7.97
N GLU A 74 1.10 11.86 9.19
CA GLU A 74 2.35 11.26 9.68
C GLU A 74 2.73 9.98 8.92
N TRP A 75 1.72 9.28 8.39
CA TRP A 75 1.95 8.08 7.59
C TRP A 75 2.52 8.41 6.21
N PHE A 76 2.28 9.60 5.68
CA PHE A 76 2.87 10.01 4.41
C PHE A 76 4.36 10.31 4.57
N GLU A 77 4.75 10.97 5.65
CA GLU A 77 6.16 11.19 5.97
C GLU A 77 6.91 9.84 6.14
N VAL A 78 6.29 8.88 6.81
CA VAL A 78 6.84 7.51 6.91
C VAL A 78 7.01 6.87 5.52
N LEU A 79 6.02 6.99 4.64
CA LEU A 79 6.10 6.40 3.30
C LEU A 79 7.14 7.11 2.42
N GLU A 80 7.26 8.43 2.52
CA GLU A 80 8.31 9.21 1.85
C GLU A 80 9.70 8.75 2.34
N ASN A 81 9.84 8.51 3.65
CA ASN A 81 11.07 7.99 4.24
C ASN A 81 11.39 6.55 3.80
N ILE A 82 10.38 5.68 3.63
CA ILE A 82 10.59 4.30 3.16
C ILE A 82 10.96 4.28 1.68
N TYR A 83 10.22 5.02 0.83
CA TYR A 83 10.37 4.96 -0.62
C TYR A 83 11.44 5.90 -1.17
N GLN A 84 11.81 6.94 -0.42
CA GLN A 84 12.75 7.99 -0.84
C GLN A 84 12.35 8.61 -2.20
N LYS A 85 11.04 8.75 -2.44
CA LYS A 85 10.41 9.15 -3.71
C LYS A 85 9.22 10.06 -3.47
N SER A 86 8.85 10.82 -4.50
CA SER A 86 7.67 11.68 -4.45
C SER A 86 6.38 10.84 -4.37
N ILE A 87 5.55 11.16 -3.38
CA ILE A 87 4.25 10.53 -3.18
C ILE A 87 3.15 11.45 -3.68
N LEU A 88 2.32 10.96 -4.60
CA LEU A 88 1.14 11.66 -5.09
C LEU A 88 -0.12 11.09 -4.45
N LEU A 89 -0.88 11.94 -3.76
CA LEU A 89 -2.17 11.55 -3.19
C LEU A 89 -3.28 11.79 -4.20
N VAL A 90 -3.78 10.70 -4.77
CA VAL A 90 -5.06 10.71 -5.46
C VAL A 90 -6.13 10.47 -4.41
N GLY A 91 -7.02 11.44 -4.22
CA GLY A 91 -8.09 11.35 -3.23
C GLY A 91 -8.97 10.10 -3.38
N GLN A 92 -10.04 10.00 -2.59
CA GLN A 92 -11.05 8.98 -2.88
C GLN A 92 -11.69 9.30 -4.23
N LEU A 93 -11.23 8.63 -5.29
CA LEU A 93 -11.99 8.54 -6.53
C LEU A 93 -13.38 8.03 -6.15
N ILE A 94 -14.39 8.87 -6.40
CA ILE A 94 -15.79 8.51 -6.21
C ILE A 94 -16.02 7.36 -7.18
N ASN A 95 -16.56 6.25 -6.67
CA ASN A 95 -17.07 5.18 -7.52
C ASN A 95 -18.40 5.66 -8.13
N THR A 96 -18.37 6.71 -8.94
CA THR A 96 -19.50 7.02 -9.80
C THR A 96 -19.50 5.94 -10.87
N ARG A 97 -20.34 4.92 -10.69
CA ARG A 97 -20.88 4.21 -11.82
C ARG A 97 -21.49 5.31 -12.69
N PHE A 98 -20.87 5.61 -13.82
CA PHE A 98 -21.53 6.43 -14.82
C PHE A 98 -22.74 5.61 -15.25
N GLU A 99 -23.86 5.85 -14.59
CA GLU A 99 -25.16 5.45 -15.10
C GLU A 99 -25.29 6.30 -16.36
N GLY A 100 -24.92 5.70 -17.49
CA GLY A 100 -25.16 6.33 -18.78
C GLY A 100 -26.65 6.60 -18.82
N ASN A 101 -27.03 7.87 -18.86
CA ASN A 101 -28.38 8.27 -19.22
C ASN A 101 -28.66 7.63 -20.58
N GLU A 102 -29.38 6.51 -20.57
CA GLU A 102 -30.17 6.11 -21.72
C GLU A 102 -31.33 7.12 -21.81
N ASP A 103 -31.01 8.29 -22.35
CA ASP A 103 -32.01 9.16 -22.95
C ASP A 103 -32.58 8.41 -24.16
N ILE A 104 -33.51 7.47 -23.91
CA ILE A 104 -34.40 6.97 -24.95
C ILE A 104 -35.35 8.11 -25.32
N THR A 105 -34.90 8.91 -26.29
CA THR A 105 -35.70 9.95 -26.92
C THR A 105 -37.02 9.35 -27.40
N THR A 106 -38.11 9.86 -26.82
CA THR A 106 -39.48 9.71 -27.30
C THR A 106 -39.55 10.08 -28.78
N TYR A 107 -39.78 9.10 -29.65
CA TYR A 107 -40.37 9.33 -30.97
C TYR A 107 -41.86 8.97 -30.88
N GLY A 108 -42.68 10.01 -30.71
CA GLY A 108 -44.03 9.97 -31.23
C GLY A 108 -43.99 10.39 -32.69
N SER A 109 -44.55 9.56 -33.57
CA SER A 109 -45.13 10.00 -34.84
C SER A 109 -45.97 8.86 -35.44
N GLU A 110 -47.27 9.15 -35.48
CA GLU A 110 -48.37 8.58 -36.30
C GLU A 110 -49.04 7.27 -35.83
#